data_AF-A0A4P6U227-F1
#
_entry.id   AF-A0A4P6U227-F1
#
_cell.length_a   1.000
_cell.length_b   1.000
_cell.length_c   1.000
_cell.angle_alpha   90.00
_cell.angle_beta   90.00
_cell.angle_gamma   90.00
#
_symmetry.space_group_name_H-M   'P 1'
#
loop_
_entity.id
_entity.type
_entity.pdbx_description
1 polymer ?
#
loop_
_entity_poly.entity_id
_entity_poly.type
_entity_poly.pdbx_seq_one_letter_code
_entity_poly.pdbx_strand_id
1 'polypeptide(L)'
;MAGVVFDRSDHVLHWVNEFDEQLIFWQRPGESHATLLHSDLDWDPIPITTSGLLLPGAWAQRLDFGEGFPEELRRNSPIPVISGVTLNMPEALWLASCFSTTERIRRGVGVR
;
A
#
# COMPACT_ATOMS: atom_id res chain seq x y z
N MET A 1 -8.54 15.13 10.48
CA MET A 1 -8.21 14.03 11.43
C MET A 1 -8.97 12.82 10.96
N ALA A 2 -8.29 11.74 10.59
CA ALA A 2 -8.85 10.55 9.93
C ALA A 2 -9.95 9.78 10.70
N GLY A 3 -10.26 10.16 11.95
CA GLY A 3 -11.26 9.46 12.78
C GLY A 3 -10.87 8.03 13.18
N VAL A 4 -9.61 7.63 12.93
CA VAL A 4 -9.11 6.29 13.25
C VAL A 4 -8.38 6.26 14.58
N VAL A 5 -8.41 5.10 15.25
CA VAL A 5 -7.69 4.85 16.51
C VAL A 5 -6.63 3.79 16.25
N PHE A 6 -5.38 4.14 16.53
CA PHE A 6 -4.24 3.23 16.48
C PHE A 6 -4.10 2.47 17.80
N ASP A 7 -3.82 1.17 17.71
CA ASP A 7 -3.42 0.33 18.84
C ASP A 7 -1.88 0.24 18.93
N ARG A 8 -1.35 -0.06 20.12
CA ARG A 8 0.11 -0.27 20.31
C ARG A 8 0.66 -1.46 19.53
N SER A 9 -0.20 -2.42 19.19
CA SER A 9 0.14 -3.61 18.43
C SER A 9 0.17 -3.33 16.92
N ASP A 10 -0.30 -2.17 16.48
CA ASP A 10 -0.37 -1.82 15.07
C ASP A 10 1.01 -1.48 14.49
N HIS A 11 1.23 -1.92 13.25
CA HIS A 11 2.38 -1.51 12.48
C HIS A 11 2.05 -0.25 11.70
N VAL A 12 2.57 0.88 12.18
CA VAL A 12 2.39 2.18 11.55
C VAL A 12 3.73 2.65 10.98
N LEU A 13 3.77 2.89 9.68
CA LEU A 13 4.91 3.46 8.97
C LEU A 13 4.49 4.82 8.40
N HIS A 14 5.36 5.80 8.53
CA HIS A 14 5.13 7.17 8.07
C HIS A 14 6.24 7.60 7.13
N TRP A 15 5.88 8.33 6.09
CA TRP A 15 6.82 8.95 5.17
C TRP A 15 6.25 10.24 4.62
N VAL A 16 7.15 11.19 4.34
CA VAL A 16 6.85 12.48 3.71
C VAL A 16 7.56 12.50 2.37
N ASN A 17 6.81 12.74 1.29
CA ASN A 17 7.36 12.78 -0.06
C ASN A 17 8.05 14.12 -0.35
N GLU A 18 8.51 14.32 -1.59
CA GLU A 18 9.18 15.56 -2.02
C GLU A 18 8.24 16.78 -2.09
N PHE A 19 6.93 16.56 -2.07
CA PHE A 19 5.87 17.57 -2.13
C PHE A 19 5.32 17.95 -0.74
N ASP A 20 5.97 17.48 0.34
CA ASP A 20 5.51 17.64 1.73
C ASP A 20 4.17 16.92 2.03
N GLU A 21 3.77 16.01 1.15
CA GLU A 21 2.59 15.17 1.36
C GLU A 21 2.96 14.03 2.31
N GLN A 22 2.06 13.77 3.24
CA GLN A 22 2.28 12.81 4.32
C GLN A 22 1.49 11.55 4.06
N LEU A 23 2.20 10.43 4.10
CA LEU A 23 1.63 9.10 3.92
C LEU A 23 1.81 8.29 5.20
N ILE A 24 0.74 7.64 5.62
CA ILE A 24 0.72 6.70 6.73
C ILE A 24 0.23 5.36 6.21
N PHE A 25 1.09 4.35 6.32
CA PHE A 25 0.74 2.96 6.11
C PHE A 25 0.45 2.34 7.46
N TRP A 26 -0.74 1.81 7.62
CA TRP A 26 -1.20 1.25 8.88
C TRP A 26 -1.69 -0.18 8.69
N GLN A 27 -0.98 -1.13 9.29
CA GLN A 27 -1.31 -2.54 9.26
C GLN A 27 -1.63 -3.03 10.68
N ARG A 28 -2.87 -3.45 10.89
CA ARG A 28 -3.23 -4.16 12.12
C ARG A 28 -2.77 -5.62 12.06
N PRO A 29 -2.30 -6.20 13.18
CA PRO A 29 -2.02 -7.63 13.26
C PRO A 29 -3.27 -8.46 12.94
N GLY A 30 -3.12 -9.43 12.04
CA GLY A 30 -4.21 -10.34 11.68
C GLY A 30 -5.19 -9.80 10.61
N GLU A 31 -5.06 -8.55 10.17
CA GLU A 31 -5.82 -8.05 9.01
C GLU A 31 -5.13 -8.45 7.69
N SER A 32 -5.93 -8.83 6.69
CA SER A 32 -5.44 -9.19 5.35
C SER A 32 -5.08 -8.00 4.47
N HIS A 33 -5.46 -6.79 4.90
CA HIS A 33 -5.20 -5.53 4.22
C HIS A 33 -4.52 -4.56 5.19
N ALA A 34 -3.91 -3.53 4.62
CA ALA A 34 -3.48 -2.36 5.37
C ALA A 34 -4.42 -1.19 5.05
N THR A 35 -4.30 -0.11 5.82
CA THR A 35 -4.97 1.16 5.57
C THR A 35 -3.93 2.20 5.17
N LEU A 36 -4.17 2.89 4.07
CA LEU A 36 -3.45 4.08 3.66
C LEU A 36 -4.19 5.32 4.17
N LEU A 37 -3.47 6.22 4.82
CA LEU A 37 -3.90 7.60 5.05
C LEU A 37 -2.95 8.51 4.29
N HIS A 38 -3.51 9.42 3.51
CA HIS A 38 -2.76 10.34 2.66
C HIS A 38 -3.24 11.76 2.91
N SER A 39 -2.33 12.72 3.05
CA SER A 39 -2.68 14.13 3.30
C SER A 39 -3.62 14.70 2.24
N ASP A 40 -3.35 14.38 0.98
CA ASP A 40 -4.10 14.90 -0.18
C ASP A 40 -5.47 14.26 -0.36
N LEU A 41 -5.74 13.16 0.34
CA LEU A 41 -7.02 12.46 0.32
C LEU A 41 -7.80 12.74 1.60
N ASP A 42 -7.62 13.94 2.17
CA ASP A 42 -8.26 14.42 3.40
C ASP A 42 -8.06 13.51 4.63
N TRP A 43 -7.06 12.63 4.57
CA TRP A 43 -6.82 11.56 5.52
C TRP A 43 -7.94 10.51 5.60
N ASP A 44 -8.71 10.33 4.52
CA ASP A 44 -9.71 9.28 4.45
C ASP A 44 -9.03 7.89 4.50
N PRO A 45 -9.50 6.98 5.36
CA PRO A 45 -8.95 5.63 5.45
C PRO A 45 -9.23 4.81 4.19
N ILE A 46 -8.17 4.46 3.46
CA ILE A 46 -8.28 3.68 2.22
C ILE A 46 -7.72 2.28 2.46
N PRO A 47 -8.53 1.21 2.36
CA PRO A 47 -8.03 -0.15 2.45
C PRO A 47 -7.17 -0.48 1.22
N ILE A 48 -5.97 -0.99 1.46
CA ILE A 48 -4.97 -1.31 0.43
C ILE A 48 -4.42 -2.72 0.61
N THR A 49 -4.17 -3.39 -0.51
CA THR A 49 -3.60 -4.76 -0.55
C THR A 49 -2.48 -4.83 -1.58
N THR A 50 -1.63 -5.84 -1.45
CA THR A 50 -0.57 -6.12 -2.44
C THR A 50 -1.14 -6.37 -3.84
N SER A 51 -2.26 -7.12 -3.92
CA SER A 51 -2.97 -7.37 -5.18
C SER A 51 -3.61 -6.11 -5.77
N GLY A 52 -3.88 -5.10 -4.96
CA GLY A 52 -4.42 -3.80 -5.37
C GLY A 52 -3.37 -2.77 -5.79
N LEU A 53 -2.07 -3.08 -5.65
CA LEU A 53 -0.98 -2.19 -6.05
C LEU A 53 -0.57 -2.44 -7.50
N LEU A 54 -0.89 -1.50 -8.38
CA LEU A 54 -0.38 -1.45 -9.74
C LEU A 54 0.92 -0.63 -9.74
N LEU A 55 2.03 -1.26 -10.08
CA LEU A 55 3.34 -0.60 -10.17
C LEU A 55 3.93 -0.78 -11.59
N PRO A 56 4.14 0.31 -12.36
CA PRO A 56 4.71 0.24 -13.70
C PRO A 56 6.07 -0.45 -13.68
N GLY A 57 6.26 -1.44 -14.57
CA GLY A 57 7.51 -2.19 -14.66
C GLY A 57 7.77 -3.16 -13.50
N ALA A 58 6.84 -3.36 -12.56
CA ALA A 58 6.96 -4.36 -11.50
C ALA A 58 7.19 -5.78 -12.04
N TRP A 59 6.53 -6.11 -13.17
CA TRP A 59 6.71 -7.37 -13.87
C TRP A 59 8.15 -7.59 -14.34
N ALA A 60 8.85 -6.54 -14.78
CA ALA A 60 10.25 -6.62 -15.21
C ALA A 60 11.19 -6.81 -14.01
N GLN A 61 10.76 -6.35 -12.83
CA GLN A 61 11.51 -6.44 -11.58
C GLN A 61 11.14 -7.67 -10.73
N ARG A 62 10.29 -8.57 -11.24
CA ARG A 62 9.77 -9.77 -10.55
C ARG A 62 9.12 -9.46 -9.19
N LEU A 63 8.43 -8.32 -9.10
CA LEU A 63 7.62 -7.99 -7.93
C LEU A 63 6.18 -8.49 -8.14
N ASP A 64 5.68 -9.30 -7.21
CA ASP A 64 4.34 -9.88 -7.24
C ASP A 64 3.28 -8.90 -6.71
N PHE A 65 3.08 -7.79 -7.42
CA PHE A 65 2.04 -6.80 -7.14
C PHE A 65 0.98 -6.76 -8.25
N GLY A 66 -0.22 -6.33 -7.87
CA GLY A 66 -1.25 -6.00 -8.84
C GLY A 66 -2.00 -7.19 -9.41
N GLU A 67 -1.93 -8.38 -8.78
CA GLU A 67 -2.67 -9.57 -9.24
C GLU A 67 -4.17 -9.34 -9.42
N GLY A 68 -4.75 -8.33 -8.75
CA GLY A 68 -6.14 -7.94 -8.92
C GLY A 68 -6.45 -7.22 -10.24
N PHE A 69 -5.45 -6.91 -11.08
CA PHE A 69 -5.61 -6.19 -12.34
C PHE A 69 -5.37 -7.09 -13.58
N PRO A 70 -6.05 -6.81 -14.70
CA PRO A 70 -5.78 -7.46 -15.98
C PRO A 70 -4.30 -7.37 -16.38
N GLU A 71 -3.78 -8.42 -17.01
CA GLU A 71 -2.38 -8.52 -17.42
C GLU A 71 -1.96 -7.37 -18.35
N GLU A 72 -2.83 -6.97 -19.27
CA GLU A 72 -2.60 -5.86 -20.19
C GLU A 72 -2.42 -4.54 -19.45
N LEU A 73 -3.20 -4.33 -18.39
CA LEU A 73 -3.10 -3.13 -17.55
C LEU A 73 -1.81 -3.15 -16.73
N ARG A 74 -1.43 -4.31 -16.17
CA ARG A 74 -0.16 -4.48 -15.45
C ARG A 74 1.07 -4.26 -16.33
N ARG A 75 1.01 -4.63 -17.60
CA ARG A 75 2.13 -4.47 -18.54
C ARG A 75 2.26 -3.05 -19.07
N ASN A 76 1.13 -2.39 -19.31
CA ASN A 76 1.10 -1.15 -20.09
C ASN A 76 0.76 0.11 -19.28
N SER A 77 0.35 -0.01 -18.01
CA SER A 77 0.01 1.19 -17.23
C SER A 77 1.24 2.08 -17.03
N PRO A 78 1.19 3.36 -17.45
CA PRO A 78 2.29 4.30 -17.26
C PRO A 78 2.32 4.87 -15.85
N ILE A 79 1.26 4.68 -15.06
CA ILE A 79 1.04 5.38 -13.78
C ILE A 79 0.81 4.34 -12.67
N PRO A 80 1.49 4.47 -11.51
CA PRO A 80 1.20 3.66 -10.34
C PRO A 80 -0.15 3.97 -9.72
N VAL A 81 -0.86 2.94 -9.28
CA VAL A 81 -2.19 3.05 -8.68
C VAL A 81 -2.34 2.07 -7.51
N ILE A 82 -3.00 2.49 -6.42
CA ILE A 82 -3.39 1.61 -5.31
C ILE A 82 -4.86 1.84 -4.97
N SER A 83 -5.70 0.81 -5.04
CA SER A 83 -7.12 0.92 -4.68
C SER A 83 -7.86 2.12 -5.33
N GLY A 84 -7.48 2.49 -6.56
CA GLY A 84 -8.04 3.65 -7.28
C GLY A 84 -7.35 4.99 -7.03
N VAL A 85 -6.38 5.06 -6.11
CA VAL A 85 -5.54 6.22 -5.84
C VAL A 85 -4.36 6.22 -6.80
N THR A 86 -4.18 7.31 -7.55
CA THR A 86 -2.96 7.55 -8.33
C THR A 86 -1.82 7.96 -7.42
N LEU A 87 -0.66 7.34 -7.61
CA LEU A 87 0.56 7.63 -6.85
C LEU A 87 1.67 8.08 -7.79
N ASN A 88 2.63 8.85 -7.27
CA ASN A 88 3.93 8.97 -7.92
C ASN A 88 4.79 7.72 -7.68
N MET A 89 5.91 7.62 -8.41
CA MET A 89 6.77 6.44 -8.33
C MET A 89 7.41 6.25 -6.93
N PRO A 90 7.95 7.30 -6.28
CA PRO A 90 8.43 7.20 -4.90
C PRO A 90 7.41 6.65 -3.89
N GLU A 91 6.16 7.13 -3.92
CA GLU A 91 5.07 6.64 -3.06
C GLU A 91 4.77 5.18 -3.30
N ALA A 92 4.66 4.79 -4.57
CA ALA A 92 4.36 3.41 -4.92
C ALA A 92 5.48 2.45 -4.48
N LEU A 93 6.75 2.85 -4.61
CA LEU A 93 7.90 2.08 -4.13
C LEU A 93 7.97 2.02 -2.60
N TRP A 94 7.63 3.12 -1.93
CA TRP A 94 7.55 3.15 -0.48
C TRP A 94 6.44 2.20 0.02
N LEU A 95 5.25 2.22 -0.60
CA LEU A 95 4.17 1.28 -0.29
C LEU A 95 4.55 -0.17 -0.57
N ALA A 96 5.20 -0.46 -1.70
CA ALA A 96 5.71 -1.78 -2.00
C ALA A 96 6.67 -2.28 -0.90
N SER A 97 7.54 -1.40 -0.39
CA SER A 97 8.47 -1.70 0.70
C SER A 97 7.75 -1.92 2.03
N CYS A 98 6.70 -1.12 2.32
CA CYS A 98 5.85 -1.30 3.49
C CYS A 98 5.14 -2.66 3.45
N PHE A 99 4.57 -3.03 2.30
CA PHE A 99 3.98 -4.34 2.09
C PHE A 99 5.00 -5.45 2.34
N SER A 100 6.18 -5.40 1.72
CA SER A 100 7.24 -6.39 1.93
C SER A 100 7.63 -6.55 3.41
N THR A 101 7.78 -5.43 4.13
CA THR A 101 8.14 -5.41 5.55
C THR A 101 7.06 -6.03 6.44
N THR A 102 5.79 -5.85 6.07
CA THR A 102 4.63 -6.28 6.86
C THR A 102 4.02 -7.62 6.43
N GLU A 103 4.58 -8.27 5.40
CA GLU A 103 4.11 -9.57 4.89
C GLU A 103 3.93 -10.62 5.99
N ARG A 104 4.90 -10.76 6.90
CA ARG A 104 4.84 -11.77 7.98
C ARG A 104 3.73 -11.50 9.00
N ILE A 105 3.42 -10.23 9.25
CA ILE A 105 2.36 -9.83 10.19
C ILE A 105 0.98 -10.09 9.57
N ARG A 106 0.85 -9.90 8.25
CA ARG A 106 -0.36 -10.29 7.50
C ARG A 106 -0.54 -11.80 7.40
N ARG A 107 0.55 -12.55 7.14
CA ARG A 107 0.51 -14.01 6.95
C ARG A 107 0.36 -14.82 8.25
N GLY A 108 0.51 -14.19 9.42
CA GLY A 108 0.26 -14.81 10.73
C GLY A 108 -1.17 -15.32 10.96
N VAL A 109 -2.07 -15.17 9.97
CA VAL A 109 -3.46 -15.67 9.96
C VAL A 109 -3.57 -17.10 9.40
N GLY A 110 -2.45 -17.77 9.09
CA GLY A 110 -2.45 -19.17 8.63
C GLY A 110 -1.62 -20.08 9.53
N VAL A 111 -2.30 -21.08 10.12
CA VAL A 111 -1.81 -22.18 10.98
C VAL A 111 -1.79 -21.86 12.48
N ARG A 112 -2.96 -22.05 13.10
CA ARG A 112 -3.11 -22.89 14.28
C ARG A 112 -4.50 -23.52 14.32
#